data_AF-A0A344WK45-F1
#
_entry.id   AF-A0A344WK45-F1
#
_cell.length_a   1.000
_cell.length_b   1.000
_cell.length_c   1.000
_cell.angle_alpha   90.00
_cell.angle_beta   90.00
_cell.angle_gamma   90.00
#
_symmetry.space_group_name_H-M   'P 1'
#
loop_
_entity.id
_entity.type
_entity.pdbx_description
1 polymer ?
#
loop_
_entity_poly.entity_id
_entity_poly.type
_entity_poly.pdbx_seq_one_letter_code
_entity_poly.pdbx_strand_id
1 'polypeptide(L)'
;MLQSLQTLSNGIALITCAMAIGASWVASIASPNCSFDKLTGARADTHVRELLYRTATPIAGMMLVSGALFLLATSWIAGTVALVSCFGFFSTRMMLAPKEGKNPKGVRTRRKEQRGSSVMLSLMFTVAAVAAAVLGLFGL
;
A
#
# COMPACT_ATOMS: atom_id res chain seq x y z
N MET A 1 -8.52 -32.77 -4.99
CA MET A 1 -7.20 -32.07 -4.91
C MET A 1 -7.29 -30.64 -5.41
N LEU A 2 -7.83 -30.37 -6.60
CA LEU A 2 -7.93 -29.00 -7.15
C LEU A 2 -8.70 -28.03 -6.22
N GLN A 3 -9.83 -28.46 -5.68
CA GLN A 3 -10.64 -27.66 -4.76
C GLN A 3 -9.91 -27.34 -3.45
N SER A 4 -9.16 -28.30 -2.89
CA SER A 4 -8.33 -28.09 -1.70
C SER A 4 -7.21 -27.07 -1.95
N LEU A 5 -6.62 -27.07 -3.15
CA LEU A 5 -5.62 -26.09 -3.56
C LEU A 5 -6.24 -24.69 -3.73
N GLN A 6 -7.44 -24.60 -4.29
CA GLN A 6 -8.18 -23.33 -4.40
C GLN A 6 -8.50 -22.75 -3.02
N THR A 7 -9.00 -23.56 -2.09
CA THR A 7 -9.29 -23.13 -0.71
C THR A 7 -8.03 -22.67 0.02
N LEU A 8 -6.93 -23.43 -0.11
CA LEU A 8 -5.65 -23.06 0.48
C LEU A 8 -5.13 -21.76 -0.13
N SER A 9 -5.18 -21.62 -1.45
CA SER A 9 -4.75 -20.42 -2.17
C SER A 9 -5.56 -19.20 -1.72
N ASN A 10 -6.89 -19.33 -1.58
CA ASN A 10 -7.74 -18.24 -1.10
C ASN A 10 -7.39 -17.85 0.34
N GLY A 11 -7.14 -18.83 1.22
CA GLY A 11 -6.73 -18.57 2.60
C GLY A 11 -5.40 -17.82 2.69
N ILE A 12 -4.40 -18.22 1.91
CA ILE A 12 -3.11 -17.52 1.87
C ILE A 12 -3.25 -16.14 1.23
N ALA A 13 -4.09 -16.00 0.20
CA ALA A 13 -4.42 -14.72 -0.43
C ALA A 13 -5.02 -13.73 0.59
N LEU A 14 -5.94 -14.20 1.43
CA LEU A 14 -6.57 -13.40 2.49
C LEU A 14 -5.56 -12.99 3.57
N ILE A 15 -4.70 -13.90 4.02
CA ILE A 15 -3.67 -13.60 5.03
C ILE A 15 -2.71 -12.54 4.49
N THR A 16 -2.21 -12.72 3.26
CA THR A 16 -1.29 -11.77 2.63
C THR A 16 -1.94 -10.41 2.38
N CYS A 17 -3.23 -10.39 2.01
CA CYS A 17 -4.01 -9.16 1.89
C CYS A 17 -4.17 -8.45 3.25
N ALA A 18 -4.51 -9.19 4.31
CA ALA A 18 -4.65 -8.65 5.66
C ALA A 18 -3.34 -8.05 6.20
N MET A 19 -2.21 -8.70 5.92
CA MET A 19 -0.88 -8.16 6.25
C MET A 19 -0.60 -6.85 5.51
N ALA A 20 -0.94 -6.77 4.22
CA ALA A 20 -0.76 -5.56 3.42
C ALA A 20 -1.63 -4.40 3.95
N ILE A 21 -2.89 -4.69 4.30
CA ILE A 21 -3.80 -3.73 4.94
C ILE A 21 -3.21 -3.21 6.25
N GLY A 22 -2.80 -4.11 7.14
CA GLY A 22 -2.20 -3.74 8.44
C GLY A 22 -0.93 -2.91 8.28
N ALA A 23 -0.03 -3.30 7.39
CA ALA A 23 1.19 -2.55 7.09
C ALA A 23 0.87 -1.14 6.54
N SER A 24 -0.11 -1.04 5.65
CA SER A 24 -0.53 0.24 5.08
C SER A 24 -1.16 1.17 6.12
N TRP A 25 -1.95 0.65 7.05
CA TRP A 25 -2.51 1.40 8.18
C TRP A 25 -1.41 1.98 9.08
N VAL A 26 -0.42 1.14 9.44
CA VAL A 26 0.71 1.57 10.27
C VAL A 26 1.53 2.67 9.56
N ALA A 27 1.79 2.52 8.27
CA ALA A 27 2.58 3.47 7.50
C ALA A 27 1.86 4.80 7.24
N SER A 28 0.53 4.78 7.05
CA SER A 28 -0.25 5.96 6.64
C SER A 28 -0.96 6.69 7.78
N ILE A 29 -1.20 6.03 8.92
CA ILE A 29 -1.94 6.62 10.05
C ILE A 29 -1.13 6.58 11.35
N ALA A 30 -0.79 5.37 11.83
CA ALA A 30 -0.21 5.24 13.16
C ALA A 30 1.16 5.92 13.26
N SER A 31 2.07 5.65 12.31
CA SER A 31 3.40 6.24 12.32
C SER A 31 3.42 7.75 12.10
N PRO A 32 2.63 8.33 11.16
CA PRO A 32 2.49 9.77 11.06
C PRO A 32 1.99 10.43 12.35
N ASN A 33 0.95 9.89 13.00
CA ASN A 33 0.43 10.44 14.24
C ASN A 33 1.49 10.48 15.35
N CYS A 34 2.21 9.36 15.55
CA CYS A 34 3.31 9.29 16.51
C CYS A 34 4.49 10.22 16.14
N SER A 35 4.73 10.42 14.84
CA SER A 35 5.81 11.30 14.35
C SER A 35 5.51 12.77 14.63
N PHE A 36 4.28 13.24 14.37
CA PHE A 36 3.90 14.63 14.62
C PHE A 36 3.78 14.97 16.10
N ASP A 37 3.56 13.98 16.96
CA ASP A 37 3.53 14.15 18.41
C ASP A 37 4.94 14.37 19.00
N LYS A 38 5.96 13.69 18.45
CA LYS A 38 7.32 13.67 19.01
C LYS A 38 8.35 14.51 18.24
N LEU A 39 8.09 14.86 16.99
CA LEU A 39 9.03 15.59 16.12
C LEU A 39 8.49 16.95 15.72
N THR A 40 9.40 17.88 15.44
CA THR A 40 9.03 19.14 14.79
C THR A 40 8.42 18.86 13.42
N GLY A 41 7.42 19.64 13.00
CA GLY A 41 6.64 19.36 11.79
C GLY A 41 7.48 19.09 10.52
N ALA A 42 8.60 19.80 10.33
CA ALA A 42 9.50 19.58 9.19
C ALA A 42 10.26 18.24 9.25
N ARG A 43 10.61 17.77 10.46
CA ARG A 43 11.28 16.48 10.68
C ARG A 43 10.28 15.33 10.57
N ALA A 44 9.08 15.49 11.14
CA ALA A 44 7.97 14.55 10.98
C ALA A 44 7.62 14.34 9.50
N ASP A 45 7.54 15.43 8.72
CA ASP A 45 7.26 15.38 7.28
C ASP A 45 8.28 14.56 6.50
N THR A 46 9.56 14.75 6.82
CA THR A 46 10.63 14.00 6.15
C THR A 46 10.57 12.52 6.53
N HIS A 47 10.31 12.21 7.80
CA HIS A 47 10.18 10.85 8.30
C HIS A 47 9.00 10.11 7.63
N VAL A 48 7.80 10.72 7.63
CA VAL A 48 6.60 10.11 7.04
C VAL A 48 6.78 9.85 5.55
N ARG A 49 7.37 10.81 4.83
CA ARG A 49 7.63 10.67 3.39
C ARG A 49 8.60 9.51 3.09
N GLU A 50 9.67 9.41 3.86
CA GLU A 50 10.64 8.31 3.73
C GLU A 50 10.01 6.96 4.08
N LEU A 51 9.20 6.93 5.14
CA LEU A 51 8.47 5.74 5.55
C LEU A 51 7.56 5.25 4.42
N LEU A 52 6.67 6.11 3.90
CA LEU A 52 5.77 5.74 2.80
C LEU A 52 6.53 5.28 1.56
N TYR A 53 7.63 5.95 1.22
CA TYR A 53 8.47 5.55 0.09
C TYR A 53 9.07 4.16 0.26
N ARG A 54 9.60 3.85 1.45
CA ARG A 54 10.21 2.54 1.74
C ARG A 54 9.18 1.43 1.90
N THR A 55 8.00 1.71 2.45
CA THR A 55 6.96 0.70 2.67
C THR A 55 6.09 0.46 1.44
N ALA A 56 6.02 1.39 0.48
CA ALA A 56 5.19 1.23 -0.71
C ALA A 56 5.53 -0.03 -1.52
N THR A 57 6.81 -0.34 -1.72
CA THR A 57 7.25 -1.53 -2.49
C THR A 57 6.86 -2.85 -1.82
N PRO A 58 7.19 -3.10 -0.53
CA PRO A 58 6.80 -4.35 0.11
C PRO A 58 5.28 -4.50 0.20
N ILE A 59 4.53 -3.42 0.44
CA ILE A 59 3.05 -3.48 0.46
C ILE A 59 2.52 -3.83 -0.94
N ALA A 60 3.03 -3.19 -2.00
CA ALA A 60 2.67 -3.54 -3.38
C ALA A 60 3.01 -5.00 -3.70
N GLY A 61 4.17 -5.49 -3.27
CA GLY A 61 4.58 -6.89 -3.42
C GLY A 61 3.62 -7.87 -2.72
N MET A 62 3.19 -7.56 -1.50
CA MET A 62 2.18 -8.38 -0.79
C MET A 62 0.85 -8.39 -1.54
N MET A 63 0.41 -7.26 -2.09
CA MET A 63 -0.81 -7.17 -2.90
C MET A 63 -0.68 -7.93 -4.23
N LEU A 64 0.50 -7.95 -4.85
CA LEU A 64 0.77 -8.73 -6.05
C LEU A 64 0.68 -10.24 -5.77
N VAL A 65 1.29 -10.70 -4.68
CA VAL A 65 1.21 -12.10 -4.25
C VAL A 65 -0.24 -12.48 -3.93
N SER A 66 -0.94 -11.63 -3.17
CA SER A 66 -2.35 -11.83 -2.85
C SER A 66 -3.22 -11.90 -4.12
N GLY A 67 -3.04 -10.98 -5.06
CA GLY A 67 -3.76 -10.98 -6.34
C GLY A 67 -3.51 -12.25 -7.16
N ALA A 68 -2.26 -12.70 -7.27
CA ALA A 68 -1.92 -13.95 -7.94
C ALA A 68 -2.60 -15.16 -7.29
N LEU A 69 -2.63 -15.22 -5.95
CA LEU A 69 -3.27 -16.29 -5.20
C LEU A 69 -4.80 -16.27 -5.31
N PHE A 70 -5.44 -15.09 -5.35
CA PHE A 70 -6.88 -14.97 -5.61
C PHE A 70 -7.24 -15.47 -7.01
N LEU A 71 -6.44 -15.15 -8.02
CA LEU A 71 -6.63 -15.65 -9.38
C LEU A 71 -6.48 -17.17 -9.46
N LEU A 72 -5.48 -17.74 -8.77
CA LEU A 72 -5.32 -19.20 -8.65
C LEU A 72 -6.49 -19.85 -7.90
N ALA A 73 -7.09 -19.14 -6.95
CA ALA A 73 -8.28 -19.55 -6.22
C ALA A 73 -9.59 -19.34 -7.00
N THR A 74 -9.54 -18.81 -8.23
CA THR A 74 -10.71 -18.47 -9.08
C THR A 74 -11.61 -17.34 -8.55
N SER A 75 -11.13 -16.56 -7.59
CA SER A 75 -11.76 -15.32 -7.11
C SER A 75 -11.29 -14.14 -7.96
N TRP A 76 -11.85 -14.06 -9.17
CA TRP A 76 -11.40 -13.14 -10.21
C TRP A 76 -11.58 -11.67 -9.82
N ILE A 77 -12.66 -11.33 -9.11
CA ILE A 77 -12.96 -9.96 -8.71
C ILE A 77 -11.99 -9.53 -7.60
N ALA A 78 -11.81 -10.34 -6.57
CA ALA A 78 -10.81 -10.08 -5.51
C ALA A 78 -9.39 -9.96 -6.10
N GLY A 79 -9.03 -10.85 -7.02
CA GLY A 79 -7.73 -10.82 -7.69
C GLY A 79 -7.48 -9.54 -8.47
N THR A 80 -8.45 -9.08 -9.27
CA THR A 80 -8.33 -7.84 -10.05
C THR A 80 -8.25 -6.61 -9.14
N VAL A 81 -9.07 -6.53 -8.10
CA VAL A 81 -9.03 -5.41 -7.14
C VAL A 81 -7.70 -5.40 -6.37
N ALA A 82 -7.17 -6.57 -6.02
CA ALA A 82 -5.85 -6.69 -5.39
C ALA A 82 -4.72 -6.20 -6.31
N LEU A 83 -4.78 -6.52 -7.61
CA LEU A 83 -3.80 -6.02 -8.60
C LEU A 83 -3.91 -4.51 -8.83
N VAL A 84 -5.12 -3.95 -8.85
CA VAL A 84 -5.33 -2.48 -8.89
C VAL A 84 -4.71 -1.83 -7.66
N SER A 85 -4.91 -2.42 -6.49
CA SER A 85 -4.31 -1.94 -5.23
C SER A 85 -2.78 -2.03 -5.25
N CYS A 86 -2.21 -3.11 -5.80
CA CYS A 86 -0.78 -3.25 -6.02
C CYS A 86 -0.23 -2.10 -6.89
N PHE A 87 -0.84 -1.86 -8.05
CA PHE A 87 -0.46 -0.74 -8.91
C PHE A 87 -0.58 0.60 -8.18
N GLY A 88 -1.63 0.76 -7.37
CA GLY A 88 -1.83 1.91 -6.54
C GLY A 88 -0.71 2.17 -5.54
N PHE A 89 -0.33 1.17 -4.75
CA PHE A 89 0.81 1.28 -3.84
C PHE A 89 2.12 1.51 -4.60
N PHE A 90 2.32 0.91 -5.77
CA PHE A 90 3.48 1.21 -6.59
C PHE A 90 3.50 2.65 -7.11
N SER A 91 2.33 3.19 -7.50
CA SER A 91 2.19 4.58 -7.95
C SER A 91 2.50 5.58 -6.84
N THR A 92 2.18 5.27 -5.58
CA THR A 92 2.55 6.12 -4.43
C THR A 92 4.07 6.29 -4.35
N ARG A 93 4.84 5.21 -4.55
CA ARG A 93 6.31 5.27 -4.60
C ARG A 93 6.82 6.18 -5.71
N MET A 94 6.22 6.09 -6.90
CA MET A 94 6.60 6.92 -8.06
C MET A 94 6.31 8.41 -7.82
N MET A 95 5.16 8.73 -7.21
CA MET A 95 4.84 10.11 -6.79
C MET A 95 5.76 10.63 -5.69
N LEU A 96 6.25 9.74 -4.81
CA LEU A 96 7.11 10.09 -3.68
C LEU A 96 8.58 10.36 -4.07
N ALA A 97 8.94 10.15 -5.35
CA ALA A 97 10.23 10.36 -6.02
C ALA A 97 11.47 10.47 -5.10
N PRO A 98 12.44 9.54 -5.19
CA PRO A 98 13.55 9.44 -4.25
C PRO A 98 14.35 10.74 -4.14
N LYS A 99 14.75 11.08 -2.91
CA LYS A 99 15.82 12.05 -2.66
C LYS A 99 17.19 11.43 -2.98
N GLU A 100 17.40 10.94 -4.19
CA GLU A 100 18.75 10.64 -4.66
C GLU A 100 19.20 11.77 -5.59
N GLY A 101 19.92 12.73 -5.00
CA GLY A 101 20.48 13.88 -5.71
C GLY A 101 20.10 15.23 -5.08
N LYS A 102 21.05 16.17 -5.12
CA LYS A 102 20.78 17.58 -4.83
C LYS A 102 19.69 18.05 -5.79
N ASN A 103 18.57 18.56 -5.27
CA ASN A 103 17.58 19.26 -6.08
C ASN A 103 18.31 20.28 -6.99
N PRO A 104 18.02 20.32 -8.30
CA PRO A 104 18.57 21.36 -9.16
C PRO A 104 18.21 22.72 -8.58
N LYS A 105 19.22 23.62 -8.52
CA LYS A 105 19.06 24.97 -7.96
C LYS A 105 17.90 25.67 -8.66
N GLY A 106 16.91 26.16 -7.89
CA GLY A 106 15.76 26.92 -8.41
C GLY A 106 14.41 26.19 -8.38
N VAL A 107 14.36 24.88 -8.12
CA VAL A 107 13.09 24.15 -8.08
C VAL A 107 12.40 24.31 -6.72
N ARG A 108 11.32 25.11 -6.67
CA ARG A 108 10.39 25.14 -5.53
C ARG A 108 9.59 23.84 -5.48
N THR A 109 10.06 22.86 -4.73
CA THR A 109 9.27 21.64 -4.48
C THR A 109 8.15 21.93 -3.48
N ARG A 110 6.88 21.71 -3.85
CA ARG A 110 5.73 21.79 -2.94
C ARG A 110 5.62 20.54 -2.07
N ARG A 111 6.57 20.39 -1.14
CA ARG A 111 6.76 19.16 -0.33
C ARG A 111 5.57 18.85 0.59
N LYS A 112 4.88 19.88 1.08
CA LYS A 112 3.71 19.74 1.96
C LYS A 112 2.49 19.17 1.21
N GLU A 113 2.27 19.64 -0.04
CA GLU A 113 1.21 19.12 -0.92
C GLU A 113 1.49 17.67 -1.34
N GLN A 114 2.75 17.36 -1.68
CA GLN A 114 3.17 15.98 -2.04
C GLN A 114 2.96 14.97 -0.89
N ARG A 115 3.11 15.39 0.37
CA ARG A 115 2.83 14.55 1.55
C ARG A 115 1.34 14.26 1.69
N GLY A 116 0.51 15.29 1.56
CA GLY A 116 -0.94 15.15 1.64
C GLY A 116 -1.48 14.20 0.57
N SER A 117 -1.01 14.38 -0.67
CA SER A 117 -1.40 13.51 -1.78
C SER A 117 -0.90 12.07 -1.60
N SER A 118 0.32 11.86 -1.10
CA SER A 118 0.84 10.50 -0.89
C SER A 118 0.09 9.75 0.21
N VAL A 119 -0.22 10.41 1.33
CA VAL A 119 -0.99 9.80 2.42
C VAL A 119 -2.40 9.46 1.94
N MET A 120 -3.08 10.39 1.26
CA MET A 120 -4.42 10.16 0.73
C MET A 120 -4.44 9.01 -0.29
N LEU A 121 -3.47 8.98 -1.19
CA LEU A 121 -3.35 7.92 -2.19
C LEU A 121 -3.11 6.55 -1.54
N SER A 122 -2.23 6.48 -0.53
CA SER A 122 -2.04 5.27 0.27
C SER A 122 -3.33 4.82 0.97
N LEU A 123 -4.08 5.75 1.57
CA LEU A 123 -5.36 5.44 2.23
C LEU A 123 -6.41 4.93 1.24
N MET A 124 -6.53 5.54 0.06
CA MET A 124 -7.45 5.08 -0.98
C MET A 124 -7.15 3.64 -1.41
N PHE A 125 -5.88 3.30 -1.58
CA PHE A 125 -5.49 1.93 -1.94
C PHE A 125 -5.55 0.95 -0.77
N THR A 126 -5.44 1.42 0.47
CA THR A 126 -5.79 0.61 1.65
C THR A 126 -7.26 0.25 1.65
N VAL A 127 -8.16 1.18 1.33
CA VAL A 127 -9.61 0.89 1.20
C VAL A 127 -9.87 -0.11 0.07
N ALA A 128 -9.19 0.04 -1.08
CA ALA A 128 -9.29 -0.93 -2.17
C ALA A 128 -8.77 -2.32 -1.76
N ALA A 129 -7.69 -2.40 -0.99
CA ALA A 129 -7.19 -3.66 -0.44
C ALA A 129 -8.20 -4.30 0.54
N VAL A 130 -8.85 -3.51 1.40
CA VAL A 130 -9.93 -3.99 2.28
C VAL A 130 -11.09 -4.53 1.45
N ALA A 131 -11.50 -3.84 0.38
CA ALA A 131 -12.53 -4.32 -0.52
C ALA A 131 -12.14 -5.66 -1.17
N ALA A 132 -10.89 -5.81 -1.63
CA ALA A 132 -10.38 -7.08 -2.17
C ALA A 132 -10.46 -8.22 -1.15
N ALA A 133 -10.08 -7.97 0.11
CA ALA A 133 -10.17 -8.97 1.17
C ALA A 133 -11.63 -9.38 1.43
N VAL A 134 -12.56 -8.43 1.49
CA VAL A 134 -13.99 -8.71 1.68
C VAL A 134 -14.54 -9.53 0.51
N LEU A 135 -14.20 -9.20 -0.73
CA LEU A 135 -14.61 -9.96 -1.91
C LEU A 135 -14.02 -11.38 -1.89
N GLY A 136 -12.76 -11.53 -1.51
CA GLY A 136 -12.09 -12.83 -1.36
C GLY A 136 -12.71 -13.72 -0.29
N LEU A 137 -13.25 -13.13 0.80
CA LEU A 137 -14.02 -13.87 1.82
C LEU A 137 -15.30 -14.47 1.25
N PHE A 138 -15.95 -13.77 0.31
CA PHE A 138 -17.13 -14.26 -0.40
C PHE A 138 -16.79 -15.13 -1.62
N GLY A 139 -15.50 -15.32 -1.92
CA GLY A 139 -15.02 -16.10 -3.06
C GLY A 139 -15.22 -15.43 -4.42
N LEU A 140 -15.45 -14.12 -4.44
CA LEU A 140 -15.73 -13.31 -5.64
C LEU A 140 -14.46 -12.86 -6.35
#